data_AF-A0A920M246-F1
#
_entry.id   AF-A0A920M246-F1
#
_cell.length_a   1.000
_cell.length_b   1.000
_cell.length_c   1.000
_cell.angle_alpha   90.00
_cell.angle_beta   90.00
_cell.angle_gamma   90.00
#
_symmetry.space_group_name_H-M   'P 1'
#
loop_
_entity.id
_entity.type
_entity.pdbx_description
1 polymer ?
#
loop_
_entity_poly.entity_id
_entity_poly.type
_entity_poly.pdbx_seq_one_letter_code
_entity_poly.pdbx_strand_id
1 'polypeptide(L)' 'MVFAIRNSKVCKNIIGYHLSKGEYFILLGQYDRALNELKFALSKVENNFQVTETIFSKMDEIKSLEKIHNHFL' A
#
# COMPACT_ATOMS: atom_id res chain seq x y z
N MET A 1 9.31 17.32 -13.78
CA MET A 1 8.27 16.30 -13.53
C MET A 1 9.04 15.01 -13.29
N VAL A 2 9.42 14.58 -12.09
CA VAL A 2 8.68 14.15 -10.88
C VAL A 2 9.69 14.19 -9.72
N PHE A 3 9.27 14.19 -8.45
CA PHE A 3 10.11 14.18 -7.22
C PHE A 3 10.49 15.53 -6.58
N ALA A 4 9.80 16.63 -6.89
CA ALA A 4 9.83 17.79 -6.01
C ALA A 4 8.72 17.71 -4.95
N ILE A 5 9.13 17.32 -3.73
CA ILE A 5 8.63 17.91 -2.48
C ILE A 5 7.13 17.72 -2.20
N ARG A 6 6.74 16.49 -1.84
CA ARG A 6 5.72 16.27 -0.79
C ARG A 6 6.37 16.08 0.59
N ASN A 7 7.53 16.72 0.81
CA ASN A 7 8.26 16.75 2.08
C ASN A 7 7.66 17.78 3.06
N SER A 8 6.41 17.57 3.50
CA SER A 8 5.84 18.33 4.64
C SER A 8 5.23 17.46 5.74
N LYS A 9 5.43 16.13 5.74
CA LYS A 9 4.94 15.21 6.79
C LYS A 9 5.92 14.07 7.15
N VAL A 10 7.23 14.29 6.99
CA VAL A 10 8.23 13.19 7.00
C VAL A 10 8.42 12.52 8.38
N CYS A 11 8.01 13.14 9.49
CA CYS A 11 8.36 12.59 10.82
C CYS A 11 7.23 11.89 11.58
N LYS A 12 6.03 11.67 11.00
CA LYS A 12 4.94 10.92 11.67
C LYS A 12 3.93 10.25 10.74
N ASN A 13 4.25 10.06 9.45
CA ASN A 13 3.31 9.42 8.52
C ASN A 13 3.38 7.89 8.63
N ILE A 14 2.89 7.34 9.75
CA ILE A 14 2.80 5.89 10.02
C ILE A 14 2.12 5.19 8.84
N ILE A 15 1.05 5.78 8.31
CA ILE A 15 0.32 5.30 7.13
C ILE A 15 1.26 5.20 5.91
N GLY A 16 2.06 6.25 5.63
CA GLY A 16 3.01 6.25 4.52
C GLY A 16 4.09 5.19 4.66
N TYR A 17 4.59 4.94 5.87
CA TYR A 17 5.54 3.86 6.13
C TYR A 17 4.96 2.49 5.77
N HIS A 18 3.75 2.19 6.24
CA HIS A 18 3.08 0.92 5.93
C HIS A 18 2.72 0.78 4.44
N LEU A 19 2.36 1.90 3.76
CA LEU A 19 2.16 1.91 2.32
C LEU A 19 3.44 1.56 1.55
N SER A 20 4.56 2.22 1.84
CA SER A 20 5.84 1.95 1.17
C SER A 20 6.37 0.54 1.48
N LYS A 21 6.14 0.05 2.70
CA LYS A 21 6.50 -1.33 3.07
C LYS A 21 5.61 -2.35 2.37
N GLY A 22 4.33 -2.05 2.19
CA GLY A 22 3.42 -2.84 1.36
C GLY A 22 3.95 -2.95 -0.07
N GLU A 23 4.28 -1.83 -0.71
CA GLU A 23 4.86 -1.79 -2.06
C GLU A 23 6.13 -2.62 -2.20
N TYR A 24 7.02 -2.55 -1.20
CA TYR A 24 8.22 -3.39 -1.15
C TYR A 24 7.88 -4.89 -1.18
N PHE A 25 6.88 -5.34 -0.43
CA PHE A 25 6.46 -6.74 -0.43
C PHE A 25 5.79 -7.16 -1.75
N ILE A 26 5.06 -6.26 -2.42
CA ILE A 26 4.51 -6.53 -3.76
C ILE A 26 5.63 -6.86 -4.75
N LEU A 27 6.71 -6.06 -4.75
CA LEU A 27 7.87 -6.28 -5.62
C LEU A 27 8.57 -7.61 -5.38
N LEU A 28 8.48 -8.15 -4.16
CA LEU A 28 9.02 -9.46 -3.80
C LEU A 28 8.06 -10.62 -4.12
N GLY A 29 6.86 -10.34 -4.63
CA GLY A 29 5.79 -11.34 -4.80
C GLY A 29 5.17 -11.82 -3.48
N GLN A 30 5.45 -11.16 -2.36
CA GLN A 30 4.93 -11.50 -1.03
C GLN A 30 3.59 -10.81 -0.77
N TYR A 31 2.58 -11.15 -1.57
CA TYR A 31 1.27 -10.46 -1.60
C TYR A 31 0.53 -10.49 -0.25
N ASP A 32 0.57 -11.59 0.50
CA ASP A 32 -0.04 -11.68 1.84
C ASP A 32 0.55 -10.65 2.82
N ARG A 33 1.87 -10.48 2.79
CA ARG A 33 2.57 -9.52 3.66
C ARG A 33 2.26 -8.10 3.23
N ALA A 34 2.20 -7.84 1.92
CA ALA A 34 1.78 -6.55 1.39
C ALA A 34 0.36 -6.18 1.85
N LEU A 35 -0.59 -7.12 1.76
CA LEU A 35 -1.97 -6.90 2.20
C LEU A 35 -2.06 -6.64 3.70
N ASN A 36 -1.27 -7.32 4.53
CA ASN A 36 -1.26 -7.10 5.97
C ASN A 36 -0.78 -5.68 6.35
N GLU A 37 0.28 -5.18 5.69
CA GLU A 37 0.76 -3.81 5.90
C GLU A 37 -0.28 -2.77 5.45
N LEU A 38 -0.97 -3.00 4.32
CA LEU A 38 -2.05 -2.11 3.85
C LEU A 38 -3.27 -2.13 4.79
N LYS A 39 -3.66 -3.29 5.33
CA LYS A 39 -4.73 -3.39 6.35
C LYS A 39 -4.35 -2.65 7.63
N PHE A 40 -3.08 -2.74 8.05
CA PHE A 40 -2.62 -1.98 9.20
C PHE A 40 -2.64 -0.48 8.91
N ALA A 41 -2.20 -0.05 7.72
CA ALA A 41 -2.29 1.34 7.30
C ALA A 41 -3.75 1.83 7.36
N LEU A 42 -4.70 1.04 6.84
CA LEU A 42 -6.14 1.33 6.85
C LEU A 42 -6.66 1.51 8.28
N SER A 43 -6.25 0.66 9.23
CA SER A 43 -6.65 0.78 10.63
C SER A 43 -6.16 2.07 11.31
N LYS A 44 -5.18 2.74 10.72
CA LYS A 44 -4.65 4.04 11.17
C LYS A 44 -5.20 5.22 10.38
N VAL A 45 -5.98 4.98 9.33
CA VAL A 45 -6.68 6.04 8.61
C VAL A 45 -7.95 6.38 9.39
N GLU A 46 -8.04 7.63 9.83
CA GLU A 46 -9.25 8.18 10.45
C GLU A 46 -10.22 8.69 9.36
N ASN A 47 -10.77 9.90 9.50
CA ASN A 47 -11.71 10.51 8.56
C ASN A 47 -11.06 11.02 7.26
N ASN A 48 -10.21 10.22 6.62
CA ASN A 48 -9.58 10.58 5.35
C ASN A 48 -9.98 9.62 4.23
N PHE A 49 -11.18 9.86 3.68
CA PHE A 49 -11.76 9.07 2.57
C PHE A 49 -10.79 8.90 1.40
N GLN A 50 -10.09 9.96 1.01
CA GLN A 50 -9.13 9.91 -0.11
C GLN A 50 -8.01 8.90 0.15
N VAL A 51 -7.49 8.85 1.38
CA VAL A 51 -6.42 7.90 1.75
C VAL A 51 -6.98 6.48 1.86
N THR A 52 -8.17 6.32 2.43
CA THR A 52 -8.88 5.03 2.51
C THR A 52 -9.08 4.42 1.11
N GLU A 53 -9.63 5.18 0.17
CA GLU A 53 -9.84 4.74 -1.21
C GLU A 53 -8.54 4.37 -1.92
N THR A 54 -7.48 5.14 -1.68
CA THR A 54 -6.15 4.85 -2.22
C THR A 54 -5.62 3.49 -1.72
N ILE A 55 -5.83 3.19 -0.43
CA ILE A 55 -5.42 1.90 0.16
C ILE A 55 -6.25 0.76 -0.42
N PHE A 56 -7.58 0.93 -0.54
CA PHE A 56 -8.43 -0.10 -1.13
C PHE A 56 -8.08 -0.41 -2.59
N SER A 57 -7.87 0.62 -3.41
CA SER A 57 -7.46 0.44 -4.81
C SER A 57 -6.15 -0.36 -4.92
N LYS A 58 -5.17 -0.10 -4.05
CA LYS A 58 -3.93 -0.88 -3.97
C LYS A 58 -4.16 -2.32 -3.50
N MET A 59 -5.07 -2.56 -2.56
CA MET A 59 -5.40 -3.93 -2.13
C MET A 59 -6.03 -4.74 -3.26
N ASP A 60 -6.87 -4.12 -4.08
CA ASP A 60 -7.48 -4.78 -5.24
C ASP A 60 -6.45 -5.03 -6.36
N GLU A 61 -5.51 -4.10 -6.56
CA GLU A 61 -4.35 -4.32 -7.44
C GLU A 61 -3.55 -5.56 -7.00
N ILE A 62 -3.23 -5.69 -5.71
CA ILE A 62 -2.50 -6.86 -5.18
C ILE A 62 -3.25 -8.16 -5.44
N LYS A 63 -4.58 -8.21 -5.18
CA LYS A 63 -5.37 -9.42 -5.46
C LYS A 63 -5.35 -9.78 -6.94
N SER A 64 -5.35 -8.78 -7.81
CA SER A 64 -5.24 -9.01 -9.26
C SER A 64 -3.88 -9.60 -9.62
N LEU A 65 -2.79 -9.09 -9.03
CA LEU A 65 -1.43 -9.58 -9.23
C LEU A 65 -1.24 -10.99 -8.66
N GLU A 66 -1.81 -11.28 -7.49
CA GLU A 66 -1.81 -12.61 -6.88
C GLU A 66 -2.52 -13.63 -7.78
N LYS A 67 -3.70 -13.27 -8.32
CA LYS A 67 -4.42 -14.13 -9.27
C LYS A 67 -3.62 -14.40 -10.54
N ILE A 68 -2.94 -13.39 -11.06
CA ILE A 68 -2.06 -13.52 -12.22
C ILE A 68 -0.88 -14.44 -11.89
N HIS A 69 -0.22 -14.23 -10.77
CA HIS A 69 0.91 -15.04 -10.32
C HIS A 69 0.52 -16.53 -10.16
N ASN A 70 -0.60 -16.81 -9.50
CA ASN A 70 -1.12 -18.16 -9.31
C ASN A 70 -1.66 -18.80 -10.60
N HIS A 71 -1.92 -18.03 -11.66
CA HIS A 71 -2.28 -18.57 -12.97
C HIS A 71 -1.05 -19.00 -13.79
N PHE A 72 0.12 -18.42 -13.52
CA PHE A 72 1.36 -18.72 -14.23
C PHE A 72 2.21 -19.82 -13.58
N LEU A 73 1.82 -20.29 -12.40
CA LEU A 73 2.42 -21.40 -11.67
C LEU A 73 1.48 -22.62 -11.68
#